data_AF-A0A352SSA8-F1
#
_entry.id   AF-A0A352SSA8-F1
#
_cell.length_a   1.000
_cell.length_b   1.000
_cell.length_c   1.000
_cell.angle_alpha   90.00
_cell.angle_beta   90.00
_cell.angle_gamma   90.00
#
_symmetry.space_group_name_H-M   'P 1'
#
loop_
_entity.id
_entity.type
_entity.pdbx_description
1 polymer ?
#
loop_
_entity_poly.entity_id
_entity_poly.type
_entity_poly.pdbx_seq_one_letter_code
_entity_poly.pdbx_strand_id
1 'polypeptide(L)'
;AIKAGRAELDAFTTQHGAAPPMIGVYGNAFPLMDDKYEGANANIHQLREDITPENYLHFARHWAEIGADIIGGCCGVSPDHISLLAKALKDPPPINAPEFG
;
A
#
# COMPACT_ATOMS: atom_id res chain seq x y z
N ALA A 1 -0.85 11.27 0.58
CA ALA A 1 0.54 10.77 0.54
C ALA A 1 0.90 10.22 -0.84
N ILE A 2 0.33 9.09 -1.29
CA ILE A 2 0.71 8.42 -2.56
C ILE A 2 0.69 9.37 -3.77
N LYS A 3 -0.43 10.07 -4.01
CA LYS A 3 -0.56 11.02 -5.13
C LYS A 3 0.51 12.13 -5.10
N ALA A 4 0.83 12.65 -3.92
CA ALA A 4 1.85 13.69 -3.77
C ALA A 4 3.25 13.11 -4.03
N GLY A 5 3.55 11.94 -3.47
CA GLY A 5 4.81 11.23 -3.70
C GLY A 5 5.02 10.90 -5.19
N ARG A 6 3.97 10.45 -5.91
CA ARG A 6 4.05 10.22 -7.36
C ARG A 6 4.44 11.50 -8.10
N ALA A 7 3.75 12.60 -7.83
CA ALA A 7 4.03 13.88 -8.49
C ALA A 7 5.48 14.36 -8.24
N GLU A 8 6.00 14.20 -7.02
CA GLU A 8 7.38 14.56 -6.69
C GLU A 8 8.40 13.68 -7.42
N LEU A 9 8.16 12.36 -7.45
CA LEU A 9 9.04 11.41 -8.13
C LEU A 9 9.05 11.60 -9.65
N ASP A 10 7.90 11.89 -10.25
CA ASP A 10 7.79 12.18 -11.68
C ASP A 10 8.53 13.48 -12.06
N ALA A 11 8.44 14.51 -11.20
CA ALA A 11 9.17 15.76 -11.39
C ALA A 11 10.70 15.54 -11.29
N PHE A 12 11.15 14.79 -10.29
CA PHE A 12 12.57 14.43 -10.13
C PHE A 12 13.09 13.65 -11.34
N THR A 13 12.34 12.65 -11.78
CA THR A 13 12.65 11.82 -12.96
C THR A 13 12.79 12.68 -14.22
N THR A 14 11.85 13.59 -14.44
CA THR A 14 11.86 14.52 -15.58
C THR A 14 13.10 15.42 -15.56
N GLN A 15 13.51 15.89 -14.38
CA GLN A 15 14.66 16.78 -14.23
C GLN A 15 16.01 16.06 -14.39
N HIS A 16 16.10 14.79 -13.98
CA HIS A 16 17.38 14.08 -13.86
C HIS A 16 17.59 12.95 -14.85
N GLY A 17 16.59 12.59 -15.67
CA GLY A 17 16.71 11.55 -16.70
C GLY A 17 16.88 10.13 -16.16
N ALA A 18 16.47 9.89 -14.91
CA ALA A 18 16.47 8.57 -14.27
C ALA A 18 15.12 7.86 -14.48
N ALA A 19 15.06 6.54 -14.24
CA ALA A 19 13.77 5.85 -14.14
C ALA A 19 13.04 6.26 -12.84
N PRO A 20 11.69 6.39 -12.86
CA PRO A 20 10.95 6.78 -11.67
C PRO A 20 10.99 5.64 -10.63
N PRO A 21 11.30 5.94 -9.36
CA PRO A 21 11.26 4.92 -8.33
C PRO A 21 9.81 4.49 -8.07
N MET A 22 9.68 3.24 -7.63
CA MET A 22 8.39 2.63 -7.33
C MET A 22 7.85 3.11 -5.98
N ILE A 23 6.53 3.26 -5.87
CA ILE A 23 5.83 3.58 -4.62
C ILE A 23 5.18 2.32 -4.08
N GLY A 24 5.61 1.91 -2.88
CA GLY A 24 5.01 0.82 -2.13
C GLY A 24 4.03 1.30 -1.06
N VAL A 25 2.93 0.57 -0.87
CA VAL A 25 1.90 0.82 0.15
C VAL A 25 1.58 -0.48 0.89
N TYR A 26 1.56 -0.43 2.22
CA TYR A 26 1.19 -1.57 3.07
C TYR A 26 0.45 -1.07 4.33
N GLY A 27 -0.87 -1.26 4.36
CA GLY A 27 -1.71 -0.89 5.51
C GLY A 27 -1.69 -1.95 6.61
N ASN A 28 -1.85 -1.54 7.87
CA ASN A 28 -2.15 -2.42 9.01
C ASN A 28 -3.67 -2.44 9.30
N ALA A 29 -4.10 -3.41 10.12
CA ALA A 29 -5.47 -3.54 10.60
C ALA A 29 -5.61 -3.19 12.09
N PHE A 30 -4.75 -2.30 12.61
CA PHE A 30 -4.89 -1.82 13.98
C PHE A 30 -5.94 -0.72 14.09
N PRO A 31 -6.61 -0.59 15.24
CA PRO A 31 -7.53 0.50 15.52
C PRO A 31 -6.80 1.85 15.48
N LEU A 32 -7.57 2.93 15.36
CA LEU A 32 -7.04 4.27 15.54
C LEU A 32 -6.44 4.37 16.95
N MET A 33 -5.27 5.00 17.05
CA MET A 33 -4.63 5.27 18.32
C MET A 33 -5.52 6.22 19.12
N ASP A 34 -5.94 5.80 20.32
CA ASP A 34 -6.58 6.67 21.31
C ASP A 34 -5.55 7.15 22.34
N ASP A 35 -5.99 7.96 23.30
CA ASP A 35 -5.14 8.51 24.36
C ASP A 35 -4.53 7.42 25.28
N LYS A 36 -4.94 6.16 25.11
CA LYS A 36 -4.45 5.00 25.87
C LYS A 36 -3.50 4.12 25.04
N TYR A 37 -3.10 4.55 23.85
CA TYR A 37 -2.20 3.80 23.00
C TYR A 37 -0.76 3.80 23.54
N GLU A 38 -0.34 2.69 24.13
CA GLU A 38 1.00 2.51 24.71
C GLU A 38 2.06 2.03 23.69
N GLY A 39 1.71 1.91 22.42
CA GLY A 39 2.60 1.51 21.33
C GLY A 39 2.24 0.17 20.67
N ALA A 40 2.63 0.02 19.39
CA ALA A 40 2.21 -1.10 18.53
C ALA A 40 2.64 -2.49 19.04
N ASN A 41 3.72 -2.53 19.83
CA ASN A 41 4.31 -3.77 20.34
C ASN A 41 4.12 -3.92 21.86
N ALA A 42 3.47 -2.96 22.53
CA ALA A 42 3.34 -2.96 23.99
C ALA A 42 2.24 -3.91 24.48
N ASN A 43 1.20 -4.13 23.67
CA ASN A 43 0.04 -4.93 24.03
C ASN A 43 -0.46 -5.73 22.81
N ILE A 44 -1.24 -6.81 23.06
CA ILE A 44 -1.99 -7.50 21.99
C ILE A 44 -3.14 -6.57 21.56
N HIS A 45 -2.92 -5.85 20.47
CA HIS A 45 -3.94 -4.96 19.91
C HIS A 45 -5.08 -5.80 19.31
N GLN A 46 -6.32 -5.44 19.64
CA GLN A 46 -7.47 -5.96 18.92
C GLN A 46 -7.37 -5.54 17.46
N LEU A 47 -7.64 -6.46 16.54
CA LEU A 47 -7.69 -6.12 15.12
C LEU A 47 -9.03 -5.47 14.80
N ARG A 48 -8.99 -4.54 13.86
CA ARG A 48 -10.19 -3.98 13.25
C ARG A 48 -10.91 -5.07 12.44
N GLU A 49 -12.07 -5.50 12.92
CA GLU A 49 -12.91 -6.49 12.24
C GLU A 49 -13.41 -6.01 10.87
N ASP A 50 -13.47 -4.69 10.66
CA ASP A 50 -13.88 -4.08 9.40
C ASP A 50 -12.79 -4.13 8.31
N ILE A 51 -11.57 -4.57 8.63
CA ILE A 51 -10.53 -4.85 7.63
C ILE A 51 -10.68 -6.30 7.17
N THR A 52 -11.74 -6.56 6.40
CA THR A 52 -11.91 -7.82 5.67
C THR A 52 -11.12 -7.79 4.35
N PRO A 53 -10.89 -8.95 3.70
CA PRO A 53 -10.28 -8.98 2.37
C PRO A 53 -10.94 -8.03 1.37
N GLU A 54 -12.27 -7.95 1.35
CA GLU A 54 -13.05 -7.12 0.42
C GLU A 54 -12.85 -5.63 0.69
N ASN A 55 -12.91 -5.23 1.96
CA ASN A 55 -12.68 -3.84 2.36
C ASN A 55 -11.23 -3.42 2.10
N TYR A 56 -10.26 -4.32 2.34
CA TYR A 56 -8.87 -4.07 2.00
C TYR A 56 -8.65 -3.93 0.49
N LEU A 57 -9.35 -4.73 -0.32
CA LEU A 57 -9.33 -4.59 -1.78
C LEU A 57 -9.86 -3.23 -2.23
N HIS A 58 -10.90 -2.68 -1.57
CA HIS A 58 -11.39 -1.34 -1.89
C HIS A 58 -10.29 -0.29 -1.70
N PHE A 59 -9.56 -0.33 -0.58
CA PHE A 59 -8.41 0.56 -0.36
C PHE A 59 -7.29 0.32 -1.36
N ALA A 60 -6.97 -0.95 -1.65
CA ALA A 60 -5.92 -1.32 -2.59
C ALA A 60 -6.20 -0.82 -4.01
N ARG A 61 -7.45 -0.91 -4.49
CA ARG A 61 -7.86 -0.32 -5.78
C ARG A 61 -7.62 1.17 -5.80
N HIS A 62 -8.05 1.87 -4.75
CA HIS A 62 -7.82 3.31 -4.65
C HIS A 62 -6.32 3.65 -4.65
N TRP A 63 -5.49 2.90 -3.93
CA TRP A 63 -4.04 3.11 -3.91
C TRP A 63 -3.40 2.91 -5.28
N ALA A 64 -3.81 1.88 -6.02
CA ALA A 64 -3.37 1.65 -7.38
C ALA A 64 -3.78 2.81 -8.31
N GLU A 65 -5.03 3.26 -8.22
CA GLU A 65 -5.54 4.40 -9.01
C GLU A 65 -4.77 5.70 -8.78
N ILE A 66 -4.27 5.92 -7.56
CA ILE A 66 -3.52 7.13 -7.21
C ILE A 66 -1.99 6.98 -7.33
N GLY A 67 -1.51 5.85 -7.87
CA GLY A 67 -0.12 5.70 -8.31
C GLY A 67 0.79 4.81 -7.45
N ALA A 68 0.23 3.88 -6.65
CA ALA A 68 1.01 2.83 -6.01
C ALA A 68 1.38 1.71 -7.01
N ASP A 69 2.64 1.28 -6.99
CA ASP A 69 3.15 0.20 -7.84
C ASP A 69 3.21 -1.14 -7.12
N ILE A 70 3.44 -1.10 -5.79
CA ILE A 70 3.55 -2.27 -4.94
C ILE A 70 2.53 -2.13 -3.83
N ILE A 71 1.62 -3.11 -3.72
CA ILE A 71 0.62 -3.15 -2.66
C ILE A 71 0.79 -4.44 -1.87
N GLY A 72 1.01 -4.30 -0.58
CA GLY A 72 1.12 -5.39 0.37
C GLY A 72 0.30 -5.11 1.62
N GLY A 73 0.61 -5.82 2.71
CA GLY A 73 -0.05 -5.65 4.01
C GLY A 73 0.93 -5.77 5.17
N CYS A 74 0.52 -5.25 6.32
CA CYS A 74 1.27 -5.28 7.57
C CYS A 74 0.54 -6.14 8.62
N CYS A 75 0.63 -5.77 9.90
CA CYS A 75 -0.07 -6.40 11.00
C CYS A 75 -1.58 -6.50 10.74
N GLY A 76 -2.12 -7.72 10.89
CA GLY A 76 -3.54 -8.01 10.73
C GLY A 76 -4.03 -8.17 9.30
N VAL A 77 -3.16 -8.07 8.28
CA VAL A 77 -3.48 -8.43 6.90
C VAL A 77 -3.10 -9.89 6.67
N SER A 78 -4.08 -10.72 6.31
CA SER A 78 -3.91 -12.19 6.17
C SER A 78 -3.59 -12.62 4.71
N PRO A 79 -3.20 -13.89 4.49
CA PRO A 79 -3.04 -14.44 3.14
C PRO A 79 -4.30 -14.33 2.27
N ASP A 80 -5.50 -14.38 2.84
CA ASP A 80 -6.75 -14.24 2.08
C ASP A 80 -6.89 -12.83 1.48
N HIS A 81 -6.44 -11.81 2.21
CA HIS A 81 -6.38 -10.44 1.69
C HIS A 81 -5.46 -10.38 0.48
N ILE A 82 -4.23 -10.87 0.62
CA ILE A 82 -3.22 -10.85 -0.45
C ILE A 82 -3.68 -11.68 -1.67
N SER A 83 -4.29 -12.83 -1.44
CA SER A 83 -4.86 -13.69 -2.50
C SER A 83 -5.95 -12.95 -3.29
N LEU A 84 -6.84 -12.23 -2.60
CA LEU A 84 -7.86 -11.42 -3.25
C LEU A 84 -7.26 -10.24 -4.02
N LEU A 85 -6.27 -9.53 -3.45
CA LEU A 85 -5.56 -8.46 -4.15
C LEU A 85 -4.90 -8.98 -5.43
N ALA A 86 -4.15 -10.08 -5.34
CA ALA A 86 -3.46 -10.68 -6.48
C ALA A 86 -4.41 -11.16 -7.58
N LYS A 87 -5.64 -11.57 -7.25
CA LYS A 87 -6.66 -11.90 -8.25
C LYS A 87 -7.26 -10.65 -8.89
N ALA A 88 -7.50 -9.61 -8.10
CA ALA A 88 -8.28 -8.45 -8.49
C ALA A 88 -7.47 -7.32 -9.16
N LEU A 89 -6.15 -7.28 -8.92
CA LEU A 89 -5.24 -6.24 -9.40
C LEU A 89 -4.30 -6.75 -10.50
N LYS A 90 -4.60 -7.87 -11.17
CA LYS A 90 -3.70 -8.54 -12.15
C LYS A 90 -3.45 -7.77 -13.45
N ASP A 91 -4.26 -6.76 -13.74
CA ASP A 91 -4.10 -5.85 -14.87
C ASP A 91 -3.86 -4.40 -14.41
N PRO A 92 -2.88 -4.11 -13.54
CA PRO A 92 -2.49 -2.73 -13.31
C PRO A 92 -1.76 -2.22 -14.58
N PRO A 93 -1.74 -0.91 -14.83
CA PRO A 93 -0.89 -0.37 -15.89
C PRO A 93 0.54 -0.90 -15.75
N PRO A 94 1.28 -1.12 -16.86
CA PRO A 94 2.61 -1.69 -16.82
C PRO A 94 3.48 -0.90 -15.84
N ILE A 95 4.04 -1.62 -14.86
CA ILE A 95 5.07 -1.07 -13.99
C ILE A 95 6.27 -0.76 -14.88
N ASN A 96 6.64 0.53 -14.96
CA ASN A 96 7.96 0.95 -15.44
C ASN A 96 8.99 0.57 -14.37
N ALA A 97 9.14 -0.73 -14.10
CA ALA A 97 10.16 -1.23 -13.22
C ALA A 97 11.53 -0.89 -13.83
N PRO A 98 12.49 -0.37 -13.06
CA PRO A 98 13.85 -0.25 -13.54
C PRO A 98 14.35 -1.63 -13.96
N GLU A 99 14.95 -1.77 -15.14
CA GLU A 99 15.70 -2.96 -15.46
C GLU A 99 16.92 -3.01 -14.52
N PHE A 100 16.90 -3.94 -13.57
CA PHE A 100 18.08 -4.25 -12.76
C PHE A 100 18.95 -5.19 -13.60
N GLY A 101 19.87 -4.59 -14.36
CA GLY A 101 20.96 -5.29 -15.05
C GLY A 101 22.01 -5.82 -14.09
#